data_AF-A0A2R2MU24-F1
#
_entry.id   AF-A0A2R2MU24-F1
#
_cell.length_a   1.000
_cell.length_b   1.000
_cell.length_c   1.000
_cell.angle_alpha   90.00
_cell.angle_beta   90.00
_cell.angle_gamma   90.00
#
_symmetry.space_group_name_H-M   'P 1'
#
loop_
_entity.id
_entity.type
_entity.pdbx_description
1 polymer ?
#
loop_
_entity_poly.entity_id
_entity_poly.type
_entity_poly.pdbx_seq_one_letter_code
_entity_poly.pdbx_strand_id
1 'polypeptide(L)'
;MVQNGGGMVILLPDNTSALSPEEKQQLFELEEELLSEEITVPLYFTQETPQITEVYDSVKTDSSVDQASSGAEALLKSVTANGFQMVVNGPNSAALGEFQITNIQGKLSGHGIEEQLPTVAVVAHYDAFGIAPALAYGADSDASGVTAVLELARIFSKLYTNSRTHAKFNILFLLSGGGKFNYQGTKRWIEDNQENADSSLLTDVSFVLCLDALGNEDQLHLHVSKPPKEGSPGDTFLKHLKEVSSSLFPSVEFGMVHKKINLAQDTLAWEHERFSIKRLPAFTLSHLDTHDNKIRRSILDTRDGVDVQKLSRNTKIIAEALARYVYNFTDQGQTQIFTDTLDVQESLVTAWMDYLTSEPRGTQLLNKDHQMLATLEHTMERYLKDVRRTTVKPDKRDPEFMFYSGAEFSMHAYSVKPAIFDLILALGIAAYLALLYLLGQNFPTVYTGLKRLVGPKPMAVEKRQ
;
A
#
# COMPACT_ATOMS: atom_id res chain seq x y z
N MET A 1 7.86 12.65 20.18
CA MET A 1 6.98 13.69 19.57
C MET A 1 5.62 13.90 20.27
N VAL A 2 5.34 13.42 21.49
CA VAL A 2 4.01 13.61 22.11
C VAL A 2 4.12 14.19 23.52
N GLN A 3 3.72 15.44 23.70
CA GLN A 3 3.44 16.00 25.04
C GLN A 3 1.91 15.99 25.24
N ASN A 4 1.44 15.18 26.20
CA ASN A 4 0.07 15.18 26.75
C ASN A 4 -1.12 14.88 25.80
N GLY A 5 -0.92 14.20 24.67
CA GLY A 5 -2.02 13.76 23.78
C GLY A 5 -2.49 12.32 24.08
N GLY A 6 -3.80 12.07 24.05
CA GLY A 6 -4.40 10.73 24.23
C GLY A 6 -4.41 9.87 22.95
N GLY A 7 -4.06 10.44 21.80
CA GLY A 7 -4.06 9.82 20.47
C GLY A 7 -3.46 10.79 19.44
N MET A 8 -2.96 10.30 18.31
CA MET A 8 -2.54 11.11 17.17
C MET A 8 -3.26 10.66 15.89
N VAL A 9 -3.77 11.62 15.13
CA VAL A 9 -4.40 11.38 13.82
C VAL A 9 -3.57 12.09 12.76
N ILE A 10 -3.02 11.33 11.83
CA ILE A 10 -2.29 11.83 10.66
C ILE A 10 -3.28 11.92 9.50
N LEU A 11 -3.42 13.12 8.97
CA LEU A 11 -4.19 13.41 7.75
C LEU A 11 -3.26 13.28 6.56
N LEU A 12 -3.65 12.43 5.62
CA LEU A 12 -2.95 12.23 4.35
C LEU A 12 -3.75 12.92 3.25
N PRO A 13 -3.09 13.61 2.31
CA PRO A 13 -3.80 14.24 1.20
C PRO A 13 -4.49 13.17 0.35
N ASP A 14 -5.68 13.51 -0.16
CA ASP A 14 -6.45 12.63 -1.05
C ASP A 14 -5.66 12.24 -2.30
N ASN A 15 -4.84 13.17 -2.79
CA ASN A 15 -4.02 12.97 -3.97
C ASN A 15 -2.53 13.03 -3.60
N THR A 16 -1.93 11.85 -3.44
CA THR A 16 -0.49 11.69 -3.18
C THR A 16 0.38 12.19 -4.34
N SER A 17 -0.17 12.31 -5.57
CA SER A 17 0.55 12.90 -6.70
C SER A 17 0.72 14.41 -6.60
N ALA A 18 -0.12 15.09 -5.80
CA ALA A 18 -0.02 16.53 -5.57
C ALA A 18 1.12 16.91 -4.61
N LEU A 19 1.67 15.94 -3.88
CA LEU A 19 2.80 16.14 -2.97
C LEU A 19 4.07 16.47 -3.73
N SER A 20 4.78 17.48 -3.25
CA SER A 20 6.13 17.81 -3.71
C SER A 20 7.11 16.67 -3.39
N PRO A 21 8.23 16.55 -4.12
CA PRO A 21 9.25 15.55 -3.83
C PRO A 21 9.79 15.64 -2.40
N GLU A 22 9.89 16.85 -1.85
CA GLU A 22 10.34 17.08 -0.47
C GLU A 22 9.34 16.55 0.56
N GLU A 23 8.05 16.78 0.36
CA GLU A 23 6.99 16.25 1.24
C GLU A 23 6.92 14.72 1.18
N LYS A 24 7.08 14.13 -0.02
CA LYS A 24 7.16 12.67 -0.17
C LYS A 24 8.35 12.10 0.60
N GLN A 25 9.51 12.74 0.51
CA GLN A 25 10.70 12.33 1.24
C GLN A 25 10.50 12.40 2.76
N GLN A 26 9.88 13.47 3.26
CA GLN A 26 9.54 13.63 4.67
C GLN A 26 8.56 12.55 5.14
N LEU A 27 7.56 12.21 4.33
CA LEU A 27 6.62 11.14 4.66
C LEU A 27 7.30 9.77 4.69
N PHE A 28 8.22 9.49 3.76
CA PHE A 28 8.99 8.25 3.81
C PHE A 28 9.87 8.15 5.06
N GLU A 29 10.49 9.25 5.47
CA GLU A 29 11.27 9.32 6.71
C GLU A 29 10.39 9.15 7.95
N LEU A 30 9.21 9.76 7.96
CA LEU A 30 8.22 9.60 9.01
C LEU A 30 7.74 8.14 9.13
N GLU A 31 7.41 7.49 8.01
CA GLU A 31 7.01 6.07 8.02
C GLU A 31 8.12 5.18 8.61
N GLU A 32 9.38 5.44 8.24
CA GLU A 32 10.54 4.69 8.74
C GLU A 32 10.78 4.90 10.24
N GLU A 33 10.69 6.14 10.72
CA GLU A 33 10.83 6.48 12.14
C GLU A 33 9.71 5.80 12.94
N LEU A 34 8.46 5.93 12.50
CA LEU A 34 7.30 5.33 13.18
C LEU A 34 7.31 3.80 13.18
N LEU A 35 7.90 3.15 12.17
CA LEU A 35 8.07 1.68 12.13
C LEU A 35 9.21 1.19 13.04
N SER A 36 10.17 2.06 13.38
CA SER A 36 11.34 1.71 14.19
C SER A 36 11.19 2.07 15.67
N GLU A 37 10.31 3.01 16.02
CA GLU A 37 10.07 3.44 17.40
C GLU A 37 8.86 2.77 18.07
N GLU A 38 8.96 2.55 19.39
CA GLU A 38 7.83 2.13 20.21
C GLU A 38 6.97 3.34 20.60
N ILE A 39 5.74 3.39 20.09
CA ILE A 39 4.81 4.50 20.32
C ILE A 39 3.80 4.10 21.40
N THR A 40 3.70 4.92 22.46
CA THR A 40 2.82 4.66 23.62
C THR A 40 1.39 5.18 23.44
N VAL A 41 1.15 5.96 22.39
CA VAL A 41 -0.12 6.63 22.09
C VAL A 41 -0.64 6.09 20.76
N PRO A 42 -1.95 5.79 20.62
CA PRO A 42 -2.48 5.25 19.38
C PRO A 42 -2.34 6.25 18.22
N LEU A 43 -1.88 5.73 17.08
CA LEU A 43 -1.68 6.48 15.86
C LEU A 43 -2.68 6.01 14.79
N TYR A 44 -3.42 6.96 14.22
CA TYR A 44 -4.39 6.69 13.16
C TYR A 44 -3.99 7.45 11.90
N PHE A 45 -4.07 6.77 10.76
CA PHE A 45 -3.93 7.38 9.44
C PHE A 45 -5.31 7.46 8.80
N THR A 46 -5.63 8.62 8.23
CA THR A 46 -6.84 8.79 7.43
C THR A 46 -6.53 9.66 6.22
N GLN A 47 -7.20 9.37 5.11
CA GLN A 47 -7.26 10.30 3.99
C GLN A 47 -8.06 11.54 4.39
N GLU A 48 -7.76 12.65 3.75
CA GLU A 48 -8.50 13.88 3.89
C GLU A 48 -9.96 13.66 3.50
N THR A 49 -10.86 14.26 4.26
CA THR A 49 -12.28 14.24 3.96
C THR A 49 -12.84 15.60 4.32
N PRO A 50 -13.87 16.10 3.63
CA PRO A 50 -14.43 17.42 3.95
C PRO A 50 -14.78 17.57 5.44
N GLN A 51 -15.22 16.48 6.07
CA GLN A 51 -15.58 16.43 7.49
C GLN A 51 -14.36 16.57 8.41
N ILE A 52 -13.27 15.84 8.15
CA ILE A 52 -12.07 15.93 9.01
C ILE A 52 -11.30 17.23 8.77
N THR A 53 -11.35 17.77 7.56
CA THR A 53 -10.79 19.08 7.23
C THR A 53 -11.52 20.19 7.99
N GLU A 54 -12.86 20.14 8.10
CA GLU A 54 -13.62 21.08 8.92
C GLU A 54 -13.23 21.02 10.40
N VAL A 55 -13.03 19.82 10.94
CA VAL A 55 -12.54 19.61 12.31
C VAL A 55 -11.12 20.18 12.46
N TYR A 56 -10.23 19.91 11.51
CA TYR A 56 -8.86 20.42 11.50
C TYR A 56 -8.82 21.96 11.47
N ASP A 57 -9.58 22.59 10.58
CA ASP A 57 -9.67 24.04 10.46
C ASP A 57 -10.27 24.69 11.70
N SER A 58 -11.26 24.04 12.32
CA SER A 58 -11.84 24.47 13.60
C SER A 58 -10.80 24.43 14.71
N VAL A 59 -10.05 23.33 14.85
CA VAL A 59 -8.98 23.19 15.84
C VAL A 59 -7.83 24.17 15.59
N LYS A 60 -7.47 24.42 14.33
CA LYS A 60 -6.43 25.40 13.94
C LYS A 60 -6.84 26.82 14.28
N THR A 61 -8.12 27.16 14.08
CA THR A 61 -8.67 28.47 14.46
C THR A 61 -8.69 28.61 15.99
N ASP A 62 -9.05 27.56 16.72
CA ASP A 62 -9.12 27.55 18.19
C ASP A 62 -7.73 27.49 18.87
N SER A 63 -6.70 26.94 18.23
CA SER A 63 -5.32 26.95 18.76
C SER A 63 -4.62 28.32 18.61
N SER A 64 -5.22 29.26 17.85
CA SER A 64 -4.80 30.67 17.86
C SER A 64 -5.26 31.44 19.11
N VAL A 65 -5.98 30.80 20.04
CA VAL A 65 -6.44 31.39 21.30
C VAL A 65 -5.29 31.78 22.23
N ASP A 66 -4.13 31.12 22.12
CA ASP A 66 -2.90 31.50 22.84
C ASP A 66 -2.29 32.83 22.37
N GLN A 67 -2.79 33.42 21.28
CA GLN A 67 -2.44 34.77 20.81
C GLN A 67 -3.46 35.84 21.22
N ALA A 68 -4.33 35.57 22.20
CA ALA A 68 -5.27 36.57 22.70
C ALA A 68 -4.55 37.74 23.40
N SER A 69 -4.96 38.97 23.08
CA SER A 69 -4.30 40.20 23.55
C SER A 69 -4.60 40.55 25.01
N SER A 70 -5.63 39.94 25.61
CA SER A 70 -6.04 40.17 27.00
C SER A 70 -6.67 38.92 27.64
N GLY A 71 -6.59 38.82 28.97
CA GLY A 71 -7.16 37.70 29.73
C GLY A 71 -8.68 37.57 29.63
N ALA A 72 -9.41 38.66 29.39
CA ALA A 72 -10.86 38.61 29.16
C ALA A 72 -11.21 38.07 27.76
N GLU A 73 -10.39 38.39 26.75
CA GLU A 73 -10.51 37.85 25.40
C GLU A 73 -10.19 36.35 25.38
N ALA A 74 -9.15 35.92 26.13
CA ALA A 74 -8.82 34.51 26.29
C ALA A 74 -9.95 33.73 26.98
N LEU A 75 -10.60 34.32 28.00
CA LEU A 75 -11.76 33.70 28.66
C LEU A 75 -12.99 33.63 27.74
N LEU A 76 -13.29 34.67 26.96
CA LEU A 76 -14.39 34.61 25.99
C LEU A 76 -14.14 33.58 24.89
N LYS A 77 -12.91 33.52 24.35
CA LYS A 77 -12.54 32.55 23.32
C LYS A 77 -12.51 31.11 23.83
N SER A 78 -12.07 30.87 25.06
CA SER A 78 -12.09 29.53 25.68
C SER A 78 -13.50 29.01 26.00
N VAL A 79 -14.49 29.90 26.09
CA VAL A 79 -15.92 29.54 26.25
C VAL A 79 -16.55 29.17 24.91
N THR A 80 -16.06 29.76 23.82
CA THR A 80 -16.52 29.48 22.46
C THR A 80 -15.69 28.43 21.73
N ALA A 81 -14.53 28.05 22.26
CA ALA A 81 -13.65 27.05 21.68
C ALA A 81 -14.38 25.70 21.63
N ASN A 82 -14.41 25.08 20.45
CA ASN A 82 -15.06 23.79 20.28
C ASN A 82 -14.05 22.70 20.63
N GLY A 83 -14.25 22.03 21.76
CA GLY A 83 -13.50 20.82 22.06
C GLY A 83 -14.01 19.68 21.17
N PHE A 84 -13.11 18.99 20.46
CA PHE A 84 -13.48 17.76 19.75
C PHE A 84 -13.00 16.55 20.54
N GLN A 85 -13.91 15.61 20.80
CA GLN A 85 -13.58 14.30 21.33
C GLN A 85 -13.69 13.27 20.20
N MET A 86 -12.55 12.68 19.86
CA MET A 86 -12.48 11.58 18.91
C MET A 86 -12.73 10.26 19.64
N VAL A 87 -13.69 9.47 19.15
CA VAL A 87 -14.00 8.15 19.66
C VAL A 87 -13.84 7.14 18.54
N VAL A 88 -12.96 6.18 18.74
CA VAL A 88 -12.75 5.09 17.78
C VAL A 88 -13.59 3.90 18.19
N ASN A 89 -14.48 3.47 17.30
CA ASN A 89 -15.29 2.29 17.48
C ASN A 89 -14.60 1.10 16.80
N GLY A 90 -14.27 0.07 17.56
CA GLY A 90 -13.76 -1.19 17.03
C GLY A 90 -13.36 -2.17 18.13
N PRO A 91 -13.20 -3.46 17.79
CA PRO A 91 -12.64 -4.43 18.71
C PRO A 91 -11.18 -4.07 19.03
N ASN A 92 -10.74 -4.34 20.25
CA ASN A 92 -9.33 -4.23 20.60
C ASN A 92 -8.48 -5.09 19.67
N SER A 93 -7.31 -4.58 19.27
CA SER A 93 -6.35 -5.33 18.47
C SER A 93 -5.96 -6.62 19.19
N ALA A 94 -6.14 -7.74 18.50
CA ALA A 94 -5.82 -9.07 18.98
C ALA A 94 -4.94 -9.79 17.96
N ALA A 95 -4.05 -10.65 18.44
CA ALA A 95 -3.20 -11.47 17.60
C ALA A 95 -4.04 -12.41 16.71
N LEU A 96 -3.76 -12.40 15.40
CA LEU A 96 -4.36 -13.29 14.41
C LEU A 96 -3.55 -14.60 14.37
N GLY A 97 -3.98 -15.59 15.15
CA GLY A 97 -3.28 -16.88 15.26
C GLY A 97 -3.42 -17.83 14.04
N GLU A 98 -4.32 -17.54 13.09
CA GLU A 98 -4.52 -18.36 11.89
C GLU A 98 -4.63 -17.53 10.60
N PHE A 99 -3.67 -16.64 10.37
CA PHE A 99 -3.59 -15.98 9.05
C PHE A 99 -3.18 -17.01 7.98
N GLN A 100 -3.56 -16.75 6.73
CA GLN A 100 -3.36 -17.69 5.62
C GLN A 100 -2.68 -16.96 4.49
N ILE A 101 -1.59 -17.52 3.97
CA ILE A 101 -0.91 -17.02 2.78
C ILE A 101 -1.31 -17.90 1.62
N THR A 102 -1.75 -17.28 0.53
CA THR A 102 -2.13 -18.01 -0.69
C THR A 102 -1.05 -17.82 -1.74
N ASN A 103 -0.73 -18.87 -2.48
CA ASN A 103 0.01 -18.79 -3.72
C ASN A 103 -0.88 -19.26 -4.87
N ILE A 104 -0.67 -18.71 -6.05
CA ILE A 104 -1.32 -19.15 -7.28
C ILE A 104 -0.21 -19.50 -8.26
N GLN A 105 -0.21 -20.74 -8.73
CA GLN A 105 0.74 -21.21 -9.75
C GLN A 105 0.00 -21.67 -10.99
N GLY A 106 0.65 -21.58 -12.15
CA GLY A 106 0.19 -22.17 -13.41
C GLY A 106 1.36 -22.36 -14.36
N LYS A 107 1.24 -23.25 -15.35
CA LYS A 107 2.36 -23.53 -16.27
C LYS A 107 1.93 -23.61 -17.73
N LEU A 108 2.90 -23.39 -18.61
CA LEU A 108 2.87 -23.72 -20.02
C LEU A 108 3.83 -24.89 -20.25
N SER A 109 3.29 -26.08 -20.48
CA SER A 109 4.10 -27.27 -20.79
C SER A 109 4.68 -27.17 -22.20
N GLY A 110 5.98 -27.46 -22.32
CA GLY A 110 6.70 -27.46 -23.59
C GLY A 110 6.35 -28.64 -24.50
N HIS A 111 6.85 -28.59 -25.72
CA HIS A 111 6.69 -29.65 -26.71
C HIS A 111 7.63 -30.83 -26.42
N GLY A 112 7.10 -31.91 -25.86
CA GLY A 112 7.86 -33.12 -25.57
C GLY A 112 7.34 -33.84 -24.32
N ILE A 113 8.21 -34.65 -23.69
CA ILE A 113 7.94 -35.25 -22.38
C ILE A 113 8.24 -34.19 -21.34
N GLU A 114 7.20 -33.69 -20.67
CA GLU A 114 7.27 -32.52 -19.79
C GLU A 114 8.39 -32.62 -18.73
N GLU A 115 8.54 -33.77 -18.08
CA GLU A 115 9.52 -34.02 -17.01
C GLU A 115 10.98 -33.99 -17.49
N GLN A 116 11.23 -34.06 -18.80
CA GLN A 116 12.56 -34.02 -19.39
C GLN A 116 12.91 -32.66 -19.98
N LEU A 117 11.98 -31.70 -19.93
CA LEU A 117 12.17 -30.38 -20.49
C LEU A 117 12.63 -29.39 -19.41
N PRO A 118 13.58 -28.49 -19.75
CA PRO A 118 14.00 -27.43 -18.85
C PRO A 118 12.85 -26.48 -18.54
N THR A 119 12.80 -26.03 -17.29
CA THR A 119 11.77 -25.12 -16.79
C THR A 119 12.34 -23.73 -16.50
N VAL A 120 11.67 -22.69 -16.99
CA VAL A 120 11.89 -21.30 -16.56
C VAL A 120 10.72 -20.87 -15.70
N ALA A 121 10.99 -20.36 -14.50
CA ALA A 121 9.95 -19.84 -13.62
C ALA A 121 9.93 -18.30 -13.64
N VAL A 122 8.75 -17.71 -13.81
CA VAL A 122 8.51 -16.27 -13.70
C VAL A 122 7.64 -16.03 -12.46
N VAL A 123 8.14 -15.22 -11.54
CA VAL A 123 7.57 -15.06 -10.20
C VAL A 123 7.31 -13.59 -9.91
N ALA A 124 6.20 -13.28 -9.26
CA ALA A 124 5.95 -11.98 -8.64
C ALA A 124 5.13 -12.18 -7.37
N HIS A 125 5.27 -11.28 -6.40
CA HIS A 125 4.38 -11.23 -5.24
C HIS A 125 3.31 -10.17 -5.41
N TYR A 126 2.12 -10.44 -4.86
CA TYR A 126 0.94 -9.58 -5.03
C TYR A 126 0.54 -8.80 -3.78
N ASP A 127 1.17 -9.03 -2.64
CA ASP A 127 0.89 -8.32 -1.40
C ASP A 127 1.72 -7.06 -1.25
N ALA A 128 1.12 -6.04 -0.64
CA ALA A 128 1.72 -4.75 -0.36
C ALA A 128 2.02 -4.57 1.14
N PHE A 129 2.86 -3.59 1.43
CA PHE A 129 3.20 -3.18 2.79
C PHE A 129 3.28 -1.66 2.88
N GLY A 130 2.78 -1.14 3.99
CA GLY A 130 2.89 0.24 4.40
C GLY A 130 2.60 0.32 5.89
N ILE A 131 2.90 1.47 6.51
CA ILE A 131 2.66 1.66 7.94
C ILE A 131 1.19 1.40 8.35
N ALA A 132 0.26 1.73 7.44
CA ALA A 132 -1.16 1.46 7.59
C ALA A 132 -1.61 0.44 6.53
N PRO A 133 -1.91 -0.82 6.91
CA PRO A 133 -2.20 -1.87 5.93
C PRO A 133 -3.45 -1.61 5.07
N ALA A 134 -4.44 -0.86 5.59
CA ALA A 134 -5.62 -0.41 4.85
C ALA A 134 -5.33 0.69 3.81
N LEU A 135 -4.10 1.22 3.79
CA LEU A 135 -3.63 2.22 2.82
C LEU A 135 -2.46 1.67 1.98
N ALA A 136 -2.12 0.39 2.13
CA ALA A 136 -1.03 -0.24 1.41
C ALA A 136 -1.53 -0.76 0.04
N TYR A 137 -1.43 0.06 -1.01
CA TYR A 137 -1.87 -0.32 -2.36
C TYR A 137 -0.80 -1.06 -3.17
N GLY A 138 0.49 -0.74 -3.00
CA GLY A 138 1.62 -1.48 -3.60
C GLY A 138 1.69 -1.40 -5.13
N ALA A 139 1.32 -0.26 -5.73
CA ALA A 139 1.11 -0.15 -7.18
C ALA A 139 2.37 -0.52 -7.98
N ASP A 140 3.45 0.23 -7.83
CA ASP A 140 4.68 -0.03 -8.55
C ASP A 140 5.39 -1.25 -7.95
N SER A 141 5.58 -1.31 -6.63
CA SER A 141 6.42 -2.35 -6.04
C SER A 141 5.87 -3.77 -6.17
N ASP A 142 4.55 -3.94 -6.32
CA ASP A 142 3.93 -5.27 -6.40
C ASP A 142 3.02 -5.43 -7.64
N ALA A 143 2.05 -4.54 -7.85
CA ALA A 143 1.06 -4.73 -8.93
C ALA A 143 1.70 -4.67 -10.33
N SER A 144 2.77 -3.88 -10.51
CA SER A 144 3.49 -3.81 -11.78
C SER A 144 4.09 -5.18 -12.16
N GLY A 145 4.70 -5.88 -11.20
CA GLY A 145 5.27 -7.23 -11.37
C GLY A 145 4.19 -8.25 -11.68
N VAL A 146 3.09 -8.24 -10.93
CA VAL A 146 1.93 -9.13 -11.18
C VAL A 146 1.34 -8.89 -12.57
N THR A 147 1.19 -7.63 -12.97
CA THR A 147 0.66 -7.25 -14.29
C THR A 147 1.58 -7.74 -15.41
N ALA A 148 2.90 -7.61 -15.24
CA ALA A 148 3.88 -8.15 -16.18
C ALA A 148 3.79 -9.68 -16.28
N VAL A 149 3.65 -10.40 -15.15
CA VAL A 149 3.46 -11.86 -15.14
C VAL A 149 2.22 -12.28 -15.92
N LEU A 150 1.07 -11.64 -15.68
CA LEU A 150 -0.18 -11.94 -16.37
C LEU A 150 -0.10 -11.68 -17.87
N GLU A 151 0.60 -10.62 -18.27
CA GLU A 151 0.78 -10.26 -19.66
C GLU A 151 1.74 -11.21 -20.38
N LEU A 152 2.84 -11.61 -19.73
CA LEU A 152 3.73 -12.65 -20.22
C LEU A 152 2.98 -13.98 -20.39
N ALA A 153 2.15 -14.37 -19.40
CA ALA A 153 1.31 -15.56 -19.50
C ALA A 153 0.38 -15.51 -20.72
N ARG A 154 -0.29 -14.38 -20.97
CA ARG A 154 -1.16 -14.18 -22.14
C ARG A 154 -0.41 -14.33 -23.46
N ILE A 155 0.74 -13.67 -23.58
CA ILE A 155 1.52 -13.64 -24.82
C ILE A 155 2.14 -15.02 -25.13
N PHE A 156 2.78 -15.65 -24.14
CA PHE A 156 3.38 -16.97 -24.32
C PHE A 156 2.34 -18.08 -24.51
N SER A 157 1.16 -17.97 -23.90
CA SER A 157 0.05 -18.92 -24.13
C SER A 157 -0.33 -19.02 -25.62
N LYS A 158 -0.37 -17.89 -26.34
CA LYS A 158 -0.63 -17.87 -27.78
C LYS A 158 0.45 -18.60 -28.58
N LEU A 159 1.73 -18.42 -28.22
CA LEU A 159 2.84 -19.12 -28.87
C LEU A 159 2.81 -20.63 -28.61
N TYR A 160 2.49 -21.04 -27.38
CA TYR A 160 2.44 -22.45 -26.97
C TYR A 160 1.20 -23.19 -27.50
N THR A 161 0.19 -22.47 -27.96
CA THR A 161 -1.02 -23.07 -28.58
C THR A 161 -0.76 -23.56 -30.00
N ASN A 162 0.16 -22.93 -30.73
CA ASN A 162 0.46 -23.29 -32.12
C ASN A 162 1.60 -24.29 -32.20
N SER A 163 1.36 -25.44 -32.83
CA SER A 163 2.32 -26.54 -32.93
C SER A 163 3.66 -26.18 -33.58
N ARG A 164 3.69 -25.16 -34.45
CA ARG A 164 4.93 -24.70 -35.11
C ARG A 164 5.79 -23.81 -34.23
N THR A 165 5.16 -23.10 -33.30
CA THR A 165 5.83 -22.17 -32.38
C THR A 165 5.87 -22.73 -30.96
N HIS A 166 5.55 -24.01 -30.76
CA HIS A 166 5.53 -24.63 -29.44
C HIS A 166 6.97 -24.93 -28.99
N ALA A 167 7.45 -24.18 -27.99
CA ALA A 167 8.82 -24.30 -27.52
C ALA A 167 9.08 -25.60 -26.75
N LYS A 168 10.34 -26.03 -26.70
CA LYS A 168 10.81 -27.18 -25.91
C LYS A 168 11.24 -26.78 -24.49
N PHE A 169 10.50 -25.86 -23.87
CA PHE A 169 10.72 -25.41 -22.50
C PHE A 169 9.39 -25.42 -21.77
N ASN A 170 9.41 -25.67 -20.47
CA ASN A 170 8.29 -25.38 -19.60
C ASN A 170 8.43 -23.94 -19.09
N ILE A 171 7.34 -23.18 -19.07
CA ILE A 171 7.29 -21.88 -18.40
C ILE A 171 6.32 -21.96 -17.25
N LEU A 172 6.83 -21.80 -16.04
CA LEU A 172 6.06 -21.78 -14.81
C LEU A 172 5.80 -20.31 -14.41
N PHE A 173 4.58 -20.00 -14.03
CA PHE A 173 4.20 -18.69 -13.49
C PHE A 173 3.73 -18.86 -12.05
N LEU A 174 4.28 -18.06 -11.15
CA LEU A 174 3.94 -18.08 -9.72
C LEU A 174 3.60 -16.66 -9.26
N LEU A 175 2.41 -16.52 -8.67
CA LEU A 175 2.00 -15.36 -7.91
C LEU A 175 2.03 -15.73 -6.43
N SER A 176 2.99 -15.18 -5.70
CA SER A 176 3.22 -15.50 -4.28
C SER A 176 2.56 -14.48 -3.35
N GLY A 177 2.11 -14.94 -2.19
CA GLY A 177 1.65 -14.07 -1.11
C GLY A 177 2.69 -13.94 0.00
N GLY A 178 2.59 -12.88 0.80
CA GLY A 178 3.54 -12.61 1.89
C GLY A 178 4.96 -12.30 1.39
N GLY A 179 5.09 -11.71 0.20
CA GLY A 179 6.31 -11.14 -0.36
C GLY A 179 6.97 -10.15 0.57
N LYS A 180 6.20 -9.18 1.10
CA LYS A 180 6.72 -8.14 2.00
C LYS A 180 7.06 -8.67 3.40
N PHE A 181 6.54 -9.85 3.75
CA PHE A 181 6.81 -10.53 5.02
C PHE A 181 7.90 -11.58 4.87
N ASN A 182 9.04 -11.20 4.28
CA ASN A 182 10.17 -12.09 4.03
C ASN A 182 9.86 -13.21 3.02
N TYR A 183 9.04 -12.96 2.00
CA TYR A 183 8.76 -13.91 0.90
C TYR A 183 8.26 -15.28 1.37
N GLN A 184 7.28 -15.29 2.26
CA GLN A 184 6.84 -16.52 2.95
C GLN A 184 6.08 -17.47 2.05
N GLY A 185 5.22 -16.94 1.19
CA GLY A 185 4.55 -17.73 0.16
C GLY A 185 5.57 -18.46 -0.71
N THR A 186 6.59 -17.75 -1.17
CA THR A 186 7.67 -18.31 -1.99
C THR A 186 8.51 -19.32 -1.24
N LYS A 187 8.89 -19.04 0.01
CA LYS A 187 9.63 -20.00 0.87
C LYS A 187 8.88 -21.32 0.97
N ARG A 188 7.59 -21.26 1.34
CA ARG A 188 6.74 -22.43 1.54
C ARG A 188 6.47 -23.18 0.24
N TRP A 189 6.25 -22.44 -0.83
CA TRP A 189 6.10 -23.02 -2.16
C TRP A 189 7.35 -23.81 -2.59
N ILE A 190 8.56 -23.31 -2.32
CA ILE A 190 9.80 -24.06 -2.62
C ILE A 190 9.91 -25.32 -1.75
N GLU A 191 9.63 -25.21 -0.45
CA GLU A 191 9.65 -26.35 0.48
C GLU A 191 8.68 -27.44 0.04
N ASP A 192 7.41 -27.09 -0.22
CA ASP A 192 6.38 -28.03 -0.66
C ASP A 192 6.75 -28.75 -1.96
N ASN A 193 7.34 -28.04 -2.94
CA ASN A 193 7.72 -28.63 -4.22
C ASN A 193 9.04 -29.43 -4.16
N GLN A 194 9.87 -29.25 -3.13
CA GLN A 194 11.06 -30.07 -2.91
C GLN A 194 10.75 -31.34 -2.11
N GLU A 195 9.81 -31.27 -1.18
CA GLU A 195 9.40 -32.40 -0.34
C GLU A 195 8.44 -33.35 -1.05
N ASN A 196 7.59 -32.83 -1.94
CA ASN A 196 6.67 -33.65 -2.72
C ASN A 196 7.42 -34.32 -3.88
N ALA A 197 7.78 -35.60 -3.71
CA ALA A 197 8.44 -36.42 -4.73
C ALA A 197 7.63 -36.54 -6.04
N ASP A 198 6.32 -36.32 -6.00
CA ASP A 198 5.42 -36.31 -7.16
C ASP A 198 5.42 -34.96 -7.92
N SER A 199 6.05 -33.90 -7.37
CA SER A 199 6.17 -32.60 -8.04
C SER A 199 7.52 -32.49 -8.74
N SER A 200 7.54 -32.65 -10.06
CA SER A 200 8.73 -32.48 -10.90
C SER A 200 9.03 -31.02 -11.28
N LEU A 201 8.23 -30.06 -10.78
CA LEU A 201 8.29 -28.64 -11.20
C LEU A 201 9.65 -27.98 -10.94
N LEU A 202 10.37 -28.43 -9.90
CA LEU A 202 11.64 -27.86 -9.48
C LEU A 202 12.87 -28.73 -9.78
N THR A 203 12.71 -29.85 -10.51
CA THR A 203 13.80 -30.81 -10.74
C THR A 203 14.79 -30.33 -11.81
N ASP A 204 14.29 -29.74 -12.91
CA ASP A 204 15.13 -29.23 -14.02
C ASP A 204 14.85 -27.73 -14.29
N VAL A 205 15.13 -26.89 -13.29
CA VAL A 205 14.95 -25.44 -13.39
C VAL A 205 16.20 -24.80 -14.00
N SER A 206 16.03 -24.19 -15.16
CA SER A 206 17.08 -23.41 -15.83
C SER A 206 17.40 -22.14 -15.07
N PHE A 207 16.38 -21.34 -14.75
CA PHE A 207 16.46 -20.20 -13.85
C PHE A 207 15.06 -19.74 -13.39
N VAL A 208 15.05 -18.91 -12.36
CA VAL A 208 13.88 -18.21 -11.83
C VAL A 208 14.05 -16.70 -12.02
N LEU A 209 13.11 -16.07 -12.71
CA LEU A 209 13.02 -14.63 -12.91
C LEU A 209 11.93 -14.07 -11.99
N CYS A 210 12.33 -13.30 -10.97
CA CYS A 210 11.40 -12.58 -10.11
C CYS A 210 11.20 -11.16 -10.65
N LEU A 211 9.96 -10.66 -10.69
CA LEU A 211 9.59 -9.34 -11.20
C LEU A 211 9.09 -8.47 -10.05
N ASP A 212 9.72 -7.30 -9.84
CA ASP A 212 9.40 -6.36 -8.75
C ASP A 212 9.64 -4.93 -9.26
N ALA A 213 8.74 -3.99 -8.98
CA ALA A 213 8.86 -2.58 -9.37
C ALA A 213 9.33 -2.38 -10.83
N LEU A 214 8.42 -2.52 -11.79
CA LEU A 214 8.68 -2.36 -13.23
C LEU A 214 7.89 -1.19 -13.85
N GLY A 215 7.13 -0.48 -13.03
CA GLY A 215 6.13 0.51 -13.44
C GLY A 215 6.68 1.90 -13.73
N ASN A 216 7.95 2.17 -13.41
CA ASN A 216 8.54 3.50 -13.59
C ASN A 216 10.03 3.45 -14.00
N GLU A 217 10.61 4.63 -14.19
CA GLU A 217 12.00 4.90 -14.56
C GLU A 217 12.46 4.33 -15.92
N ASP A 218 13.57 4.87 -16.42
CA ASP A 218 14.22 4.43 -17.67
C ASP A 218 15.46 3.57 -17.41
N GLN A 219 15.53 2.97 -16.22
CA GLN A 219 16.59 2.08 -15.79
C GLN A 219 16.01 0.71 -15.45
N LEU A 220 16.74 -0.36 -15.76
CA LEU A 220 16.40 -1.72 -15.37
C LEU A 220 17.63 -2.42 -14.82
N HIS A 221 17.49 -2.98 -13.63
CA HIS A 221 18.56 -3.65 -12.91
C HIS A 221 18.22 -5.12 -12.71
N LEU A 222 19.13 -6.00 -13.13
CA LEU A 222 19.09 -7.40 -12.76
C LEU A 222 19.85 -7.61 -11.45
N HIS A 223 19.11 -7.82 -10.38
CA HIS A 223 19.61 -8.11 -9.05
C HIS A 223 19.96 -9.60 -8.93
N VAL A 224 21.21 -9.87 -8.59
CA VAL A 224 21.75 -11.23 -8.46
C VAL A 224 22.42 -11.45 -7.11
N SER A 225 22.17 -12.62 -6.53
CA SER A 225 22.87 -13.08 -5.32
C SER A 225 24.26 -13.63 -5.61
N LYS A 226 24.40 -14.24 -6.79
CA LYS A 226 25.64 -14.80 -7.34
C LYS A 226 25.64 -14.48 -8.83
N PRO A 227 26.68 -13.83 -9.37
CA PRO A 227 26.77 -13.60 -10.80
C PRO A 227 26.67 -14.92 -11.57
N PRO A 228 25.81 -15.01 -12.60
CA PRO A 228 25.70 -16.21 -13.42
C PRO A 228 27.06 -16.58 -14.02
N LYS A 229 27.40 -17.87 -14.02
CA LYS A 229 28.64 -18.36 -14.63
C LYS A 229 28.56 -18.22 -16.14
N GLU A 230 29.68 -17.91 -16.80
CA GLU A 230 29.72 -17.85 -18.26
C GLU A 230 29.19 -19.14 -18.89
N GLY A 231 28.25 -19.00 -19.84
CA GLY A 231 27.61 -20.11 -20.52
C GLY A 231 26.51 -20.82 -19.73
N SER A 232 26.21 -20.39 -18.50
CA SER A 232 25.03 -20.87 -17.77
C SER A 232 23.73 -20.30 -18.35
N PRO A 233 22.57 -20.95 -18.16
CA PRO A 233 21.26 -20.42 -18.53
C PRO A 233 21.03 -18.96 -18.16
N GLY A 234 21.39 -18.59 -16.92
CA GLY A 234 21.26 -17.21 -16.43
C GLY A 234 22.20 -16.21 -17.11
N ASP A 235 23.41 -16.63 -17.51
CA ASP A 235 24.34 -15.77 -18.27
C ASP A 235 23.83 -15.54 -19.70
N THR A 236 23.32 -16.58 -20.35
CA THR A 236 22.69 -16.45 -21.68
C THR A 236 21.49 -15.52 -21.63
N PHE A 237 20.60 -15.67 -20.64
CA PHE A 237 19.45 -14.77 -20.48
C PHE A 237 19.87 -13.33 -20.16
N LEU A 238 20.88 -13.12 -19.31
CA LEU A 238 21.44 -11.80 -19.02
C LEU A 238 21.98 -11.11 -20.29
N LYS A 239 22.65 -11.87 -21.17
CA LYS A 239 23.13 -11.36 -22.47
C LYS A 239 21.97 -10.95 -23.36
N HIS A 240 20.92 -11.77 -23.45
CA HIS A 240 19.74 -11.41 -24.23
C HIS A 240 19.02 -10.17 -23.69
N LEU A 241 18.90 -10.01 -22.37
CA LEU A 241 18.34 -8.79 -21.77
C LEU A 241 19.14 -7.54 -22.15
N LYS A 242 20.48 -7.61 -22.07
CA LYS A 242 21.38 -6.53 -22.50
C LYS A 242 21.21 -6.21 -23.97
N GLU A 243 21.24 -7.23 -24.84
CA GLU A 243 21.09 -7.09 -26.28
C GLU A 243 19.74 -6.47 -26.66
N VAL A 244 18.63 -6.98 -26.10
CA VAL A 244 17.28 -6.47 -26.35
C VAL A 244 17.17 -5.02 -25.91
N SER A 245 17.64 -4.70 -24.71
CA SER A 245 17.59 -3.34 -24.17
C SER A 245 18.40 -2.39 -25.06
N SER A 246 19.65 -2.72 -25.40
CA SER A 246 20.49 -1.84 -26.21
C SER A 246 20.07 -1.74 -27.69
N SER A 247 19.54 -2.81 -28.29
CA SER A 247 19.21 -2.83 -29.73
C SER A 247 17.79 -2.36 -30.05
N LEU A 248 16.80 -2.72 -29.23
CA LEU A 248 15.40 -2.43 -29.47
C LEU A 248 14.89 -1.24 -28.64
N PHE A 249 15.48 -0.99 -27.47
CA PHE A 249 15.01 0.03 -26.52
C PHE A 249 16.16 0.88 -25.97
N PRO A 250 16.91 1.62 -26.83
CA PRO A 250 18.13 2.33 -26.44
C PRO A 250 17.90 3.43 -25.40
N SER A 251 16.65 3.82 -25.13
CA SER A 251 16.29 4.72 -24.05
C SER A 251 16.42 4.11 -22.66
N VAL A 252 16.49 2.78 -22.55
CA VAL A 252 16.55 2.06 -21.28
C VAL A 252 17.98 1.69 -20.93
N GLU A 253 18.45 2.19 -19.79
CA GLU A 253 19.74 1.78 -19.24
C GLU A 253 19.59 0.45 -18.50
N PHE A 254 20.31 -0.57 -18.94
CA PHE A 254 20.28 -1.89 -18.29
C PHE A 254 21.57 -2.15 -17.50
N GLY A 255 21.42 -2.47 -16.22
CA GLY A 255 22.51 -2.80 -15.30
C GLY A 255 22.35 -4.16 -14.62
N MET A 256 23.43 -4.66 -14.02
CA MET A 256 23.38 -5.82 -13.12
C MET A 256 23.90 -5.38 -11.75
N VAL A 257 23.12 -5.63 -10.71
CA VAL A 257 23.46 -5.29 -9.32
C VAL A 257 23.70 -6.60 -8.57
N HIS A 258 24.87 -6.74 -7.97
CA HIS A 258 25.23 -7.94 -7.21
C HIS A 258 25.28 -7.64 -5.71
N LYS A 259 24.47 -8.36 -4.95
CA LYS A 259 24.46 -8.33 -3.49
C LYS A 259 24.64 -9.77 -2.97
N LYS A 260 25.60 -10.01 -2.09
CA LYS A 260 25.72 -11.33 -1.44
C LYS A 260 24.64 -11.47 -0.38
N ILE A 261 24.03 -12.66 -0.30
CA ILE A 261 23.05 -13.00 0.72
C ILE A 261 23.71 -13.01 2.09
N ASN A 262 23.16 -12.24 3.02
CA ASN A 262 23.60 -12.24 4.41
C ASN A 262 22.69 -13.15 5.25
N LEU A 263 23.17 -14.35 5.57
CA LEU A 263 22.41 -15.34 6.35
C LEU A 263 22.21 -14.95 7.82
N ALA A 264 22.93 -13.93 8.31
CA ALA A 264 22.76 -13.42 9.67
C ALA A 264 21.63 -12.38 9.79
N GLN A 265 21.08 -11.90 8.67
CA GLN A 265 19.92 -11.03 8.67
C GLN A 265 18.64 -11.85 8.64
N ASP A 266 17.65 -11.44 9.44
CA ASP A 266 16.37 -12.13 9.52
C ASP A 266 15.51 -11.90 8.26
N THR A 267 15.69 -10.75 7.60
CA THR A 267 14.95 -10.36 6.39
C THR A 267 15.82 -10.44 5.13
N LEU A 268 15.27 -11.02 4.08
CA LEU A 268 15.89 -11.05 2.75
C LEU A 268 15.61 -9.79 1.94
N ALA A 269 16.50 -9.49 1.00
CA ALA A 269 16.45 -8.27 0.20
C ALA A 269 15.44 -8.32 -0.94
N TRP A 270 15.49 -9.44 -1.64
CA TRP A 270 14.79 -9.70 -2.89
C TRP A 270 14.28 -11.14 -2.90
N GLU A 271 13.21 -11.38 -3.65
CA GLU A 271 12.56 -12.68 -3.70
C GLU A 271 13.49 -13.79 -4.19
N HIS A 272 14.39 -13.47 -5.14
CA HIS A 272 15.35 -14.44 -5.69
C HIS A 272 16.32 -15.03 -4.65
N GLU A 273 16.51 -14.37 -3.50
CA GLU A 273 17.36 -14.88 -2.42
C GLU A 273 16.78 -16.18 -1.83
N ARG A 274 15.44 -16.33 -1.76
CA ARG A 274 14.77 -17.56 -1.31
C ARG A 274 15.14 -18.77 -2.18
N PHE A 275 15.10 -18.58 -3.49
CA PHE A 275 15.50 -19.58 -4.47
C PHE A 275 16.99 -19.90 -4.40
N SER A 276 17.82 -18.85 -4.26
CA SER A 276 19.27 -18.97 -4.20
C SER A 276 19.77 -19.75 -2.96
N ILE A 277 19.11 -19.60 -1.81
CA ILE A 277 19.37 -20.38 -0.59
C ILE A 277 19.15 -21.88 -0.85
N LYS A 278 18.11 -22.22 -1.63
CA LYS A 278 17.76 -23.59 -2.03
C LYS A 278 18.52 -24.07 -3.28
N ARG A 279 19.57 -23.34 -3.70
CA ARG A 279 20.47 -23.64 -4.82
C ARG A 279 19.82 -23.61 -6.20
N LEU A 280 18.69 -22.92 -6.34
CA LEU A 280 18.07 -22.65 -7.64
C LEU A 280 18.68 -21.38 -8.25
N PRO A 281 19.06 -21.36 -9.54
CA PRO A 281 19.52 -20.15 -10.20
C PRO A 281 18.37 -19.13 -10.26
N ALA A 282 18.55 -17.95 -9.67
CA ALA A 282 17.48 -16.96 -9.60
C ALA A 282 18.00 -15.53 -9.59
N PHE A 283 17.18 -14.61 -10.11
CA PHE A 283 17.45 -13.18 -10.12
C PHE A 283 16.15 -12.37 -10.10
N THR A 284 16.23 -11.15 -9.59
CA THR A 284 15.10 -10.20 -9.59
C THR A 284 15.37 -9.10 -10.59
N LEU A 285 14.40 -8.81 -11.46
CA LEU A 285 14.44 -7.66 -12.36
C LEU A 285 13.58 -6.55 -11.77
N SER A 286 14.16 -5.36 -11.63
CA SER A 286 13.50 -4.18 -11.08
C SER A 286 14.10 -2.90 -11.64
N HIS A 287 13.33 -1.82 -11.72
CA HIS A 287 13.89 -0.50 -12.04
C HIS A 287 14.63 0.12 -10.83
N LEU A 288 14.45 -0.43 -9.63
CA LEU A 288 15.10 0.05 -8.42
C LEU A 288 16.57 -0.38 -8.38
N ASP A 289 17.45 0.54 -7.99
CA ASP A 289 18.88 0.32 -7.81
C ASP A 289 19.19 -0.43 -6.50
N THR A 290 18.36 -0.24 -5.47
CA THR A 290 18.47 -0.89 -4.17
C THR A 290 17.16 -1.51 -3.69
N HIS A 291 17.28 -2.66 -3.02
CA HIS A 291 16.20 -3.30 -2.27
C HIS A 291 15.62 -2.45 -1.14
N ASP A 292 16.39 -1.51 -0.62
CA ASP A 292 16.06 -0.69 0.56
C ASP A 292 15.34 0.60 0.16
N ASN A 293 14.87 0.69 -1.09
CA ASN A 293 14.12 1.85 -1.53
C ASN A 293 12.80 1.93 -0.77
N LYS A 294 12.55 3.08 -0.15
CA LYS A 294 11.42 3.34 0.76
C LYS A 294 10.07 3.13 0.07
N ILE A 295 9.98 3.34 -1.24
CA ILE A 295 8.73 3.14 -1.99
C ILE A 295 8.19 1.71 -1.88
N ARG A 296 9.06 0.70 -1.71
CA ARG A 296 8.66 -0.71 -1.60
C ARG A 296 7.87 -1.02 -0.33
N ARG A 297 7.86 -0.12 0.66
CA ARG A 297 7.27 -0.33 1.98
C ARG A 297 6.43 0.85 2.46
N SER A 298 5.90 1.65 1.53
CA SER A 298 5.21 2.90 1.84
C SER A 298 3.76 2.89 1.36
N ILE A 299 2.91 3.60 2.11
CA ILE A 299 1.55 3.92 1.70
C ILE A 299 1.48 4.87 0.48
N LEU A 300 2.60 5.50 0.10
CA LEU A 300 2.69 6.37 -1.08
C LEU A 300 2.79 5.59 -2.39
N ASP A 301 3.02 4.28 -2.34
CA ASP A 301 3.05 3.40 -3.51
C ASP A 301 1.64 3.19 -4.11
N THR A 302 1.23 4.18 -4.89
CA THR A 302 -0.13 4.39 -5.41
C THR A 302 -0.12 4.40 -6.93
N ARG A 303 -1.32 4.27 -7.53
CA ARG A 303 -1.51 4.14 -8.98
C ARG A 303 -0.83 5.26 -9.80
N ASP A 304 -0.76 6.46 -9.24
CA ASP A 304 -0.19 7.64 -9.89
C ASP A 304 1.33 7.56 -10.08
N GLY A 305 2.01 6.72 -9.30
CA GLY A 305 3.45 6.47 -9.42
C GLY A 305 3.83 5.57 -10.59
N VAL A 306 2.85 4.97 -11.28
CA VAL A 306 3.08 3.98 -12.34
C VAL A 306 2.78 4.56 -13.72
N ASP A 307 3.80 4.57 -14.57
CA ASP A 307 3.70 4.88 -15.99
C ASP A 307 3.43 3.59 -16.79
N VAL A 308 2.22 3.49 -17.33
CA VAL A 308 1.77 2.32 -18.11
C VAL A 308 2.61 2.10 -19.36
N GLN A 309 3.12 3.16 -20.00
CA GLN A 309 3.93 3.03 -21.20
C GLN A 309 5.29 2.43 -20.84
N LYS A 310 5.89 2.88 -19.74
CA LYS A 310 7.13 2.29 -19.21
C LYS A 310 6.93 0.87 -18.77
N LEU A 311 5.84 0.55 -18.05
CA LEU A 311 5.51 -0.82 -17.67
C LEU A 311 5.35 -1.73 -18.89
N SER A 312 4.65 -1.26 -19.92
CA SER A 312 4.42 -2.02 -21.15
C SER A 312 5.72 -2.24 -21.92
N ARG A 313 6.57 -1.22 -22.02
CA ARG A 313 7.92 -1.30 -22.58
C ARG A 313 8.79 -2.30 -21.81
N ASN A 314 8.84 -2.19 -20.48
CA ASN A 314 9.64 -3.05 -19.62
C ASN A 314 9.16 -4.52 -19.73
N THR A 315 7.84 -4.73 -19.76
CA THR A 315 7.23 -6.06 -20.01
C THR A 315 7.61 -6.60 -21.40
N LYS A 316 7.63 -5.74 -22.43
CA LYS A 316 8.05 -6.13 -23.78
C LYS A 316 9.53 -6.51 -23.85
N ILE A 317 10.41 -5.78 -23.16
CA ILE A 317 11.83 -6.14 -23.02
C ILE A 317 11.98 -7.54 -22.42
N ILE A 318 11.25 -7.83 -21.34
CA ILE A 318 11.25 -9.14 -20.68
C ILE A 318 10.74 -10.22 -21.63
N ALA A 319 9.64 -9.97 -22.33
CA ALA A 319 9.05 -10.91 -23.27
C ALA A 319 10.04 -11.27 -24.38
N GLU A 320 10.62 -10.26 -25.05
CA GLU A 320 11.62 -10.45 -26.12
C GLU A 320 12.85 -11.21 -25.65
N ALA A 321 13.42 -10.85 -24.48
CA ALA A 321 14.57 -11.55 -23.93
C ALA A 321 14.25 -13.02 -23.58
N LEU A 322 13.07 -13.26 -23.00
CA LEU A 322 12.62 -14.60 -22.64
C LEU A 322 12.36 -15.45 -23.89
N ALA A 323 11.77 -14.88 -24.95
CA ALA A 323 11.57 -15.58 -26.21
C ALA A 323 12.89 -15.88 -26.93
N ARG A 324 13.84 -14.94 -26.95
CA ARG A 324 15.18 -15.19 -27.50
C ARG A 324 15.86 -16.37 -26.80
N TYR A 325 15.74 -16.44 -25.47
CA TYR A 325 16.25 -17.56 -24.69
C TYR A 325 15.52 -18.89 -24.99
N VAL A 326 14.19 -18.91 -24.90
CA VAL A 326 13.36 -20.11 -25.03
C VAL A 326 13.41 -20.73 -26.43
N TYR A 327 13.49 -19.91 -27.47
CA TYR A 327 13.56 -20.38 -28.86
C TYR A 327 15.00 -20.43 -29.41
N ASN A 328 16.00 -20.10 -28.58
CA ASN A 328 17.41 -20.04 -28.96
C ASN A 328 17.65 -19.20 -30.23
N PHE A 329 17.02 -18.03 -30.30
CA PHE A 329 17.22 -17.11 -31.42
C PHE A 329 18.64 -16.57 -31.38
N THR A 330 19.41 -16.93 -32.39
CA THR A 330 20.82 -16.54 -32.54
C THR A 330 20.98 -15.26 -33.35
N ASP A 331 19.90 -14.73 -33.91
CA ASP A 331 19.95 -13.55 -34.77
C ASP A 331 20.10 -12.29 -33.92
N GLN A 332 21.28 -11.67 -33.99
CA GLN A 332 21.68 -10.47 -33.24
C GLN A 332 21.04 -9.17 -33.79
N GLY A 333 19.91 -9.30 -34.50
CA GLY A 333 19.26 -8.21 -35.22
C GLY A 333 18.26 -7.40 -34.38
N GLN A 334 17.71 -6.37 -35.03
CA GLN A 334 16.59 -5.55 -34.54
C GLN A 334 15.23 -6.24 -34.70
N THR A 335 15.21 -7.56 -34.91
CA THR A 335 13.98 -8.32 -35.09
C THR A 335 13.23 -8.39 -33.76
N GLN A 336 12.01 -7.87 -33.76
CA GLN A 336 11.04 -7.99 -32.67
C GLN A 336 10.18 -9.24 -32.92
N ILE A 337 10.08 -10.12 -31.93
CA ILE A 337 9.27 -11.35 -31.99
C ILE A 337 7.80 -11.00 -31.71
N PHE A 338 7.57 -10.07 -30.80
CA PHE A 338 6.25 -9.67 -30.34
C PHE A 338 5.80 -8.38 -31.03
N THR A 339 5.12 -8.56 -32.16
CA THR A 339 4.50 -7.48 -32.93
C THR A 339 3.01 -7.71 -33.12
N ASP A 340 2.28 -6.64 -33.43
CA ASP A 340 0.86 -6.63 -33.74
C ASP A 340 -0.01 -7.36 -32.70
N THR A 341 -0.49 -8.56 -33.02
CA THR A 341 -1.42 -9.35 -32.19
C THR A 341 -0.76 -10.04 -30.99
N LEU A 342 0.56 -10.18 -31.03
CA LEU A 342 1.39 -10.75 -29.98
C LEU A 342 2.07 -9.68 -29.13
N ASP A 343 1.88 -8.40 -29.46
CA ASP A 343 2.44 -7.30 -28.69
C ASP A 343 1.79 -7.18 -27.31
N VAL A 344 2.47 -6.44 -26.43
CA VAL A 344 1.97 -6.04 -25.12
C VAL A 344 0.79 -5.10 -25.30
N GLN A 345 -0.33 -5.40 -24.65
CA GLN A 345 -1.56 -4.64 -24.74
C GLN A 345 -1.66 -3.62 -23.61
N GLU A 346 -1.34 -2.36 -23.91
CA GLU A 346 -1.39 -1.27 -22.93
C GLU A 346 -2.77 -1.12 -22.27
N SER A 347 -3.86 -1.39 -22.99
CA SER A 347 -5.21 -1.35 -22.43
C SER A 347 -5.44 -2.43 -21.37
N LEU A 348 -4.85 -3.61 -21.55
CA LEU A 348 -4.94 -4.70 -20.57
C LEU A 348 -4.02 -4.42 -19.37
N VAL A 349 -2.82 -3.90 -19.62
CA VAL A 349 -1.91 -3.44 -18.55
C VAL A 349 -2.58 -2.38 -17.69
N THR A 350 -3.24 -1.40 -18.33
CA THR A 350 -4.01 -0.36 -17.63
C THR A 350 -5.12 -0.97 -16.79
N ALA A 351 -5.94 -1.86 -17.37
CA ALA A 351 -7.05 -2.49 -16.66
C ALA A 351 -6.59 -3.30 -15.44
N TRP A 352 -5.45 -4.01 -15.54
CA TRP A 352 -4.87 -4.73 -14.42
C TRP A 352 -4.32 -3.82 -13.34
N MET A 353 -3.61 -2.76 -13.72
CA MET A 353 -3.12 -1.78 -12.76
C MET A 353 -4.28 -1.14 -12.01
N ASP A 354 -5.30 -0.65 -12.72
CA ASP A 354 -6.47 -0.01 -12.11
C ASP A 354 -7.23 -0.98 -11.19
N TYR A 355 -7.35 -2.25 -11.58
CA TYR A 355 -7.96 -3.28 -10.73
C TYR A 355 -7.14 -3.59 -9.48
N LEU A 356 -5.84 -3.84 -9.62
CA LEU A 356 -4.96 -4.21 -8.50
C LEU A 356 -4.72 -3.06 -7.52
N THR A 357 -4.88 -1.81 -7.97
CA THR A 357 -4.80 -0.61 -7.11
C THR A 357 -6.16 -0.10 -6.64
N SER A 358 -7.26 -0.79 -6.94
CA SER A 358 -8.61 -0.37 -6.51
C SER A 358 -8.87 -0.62 -5.02
N GLU A 359 -8.19 -1.62 -4.45
CA GLU A 359 -8.31 -2.02 -3.05
C GLU A 359 -6.92 -2.12 -2.41
N PRO A 360 -6.77 -1.83 -1.10
CA PRO A 360 -5.51 -2.03 -0.40
C PRO A 360 -5.17 -3.53 -0.30
N ARG A 361 -3.89 -3.84 -0.51
CA ARG A 361 -3.36 -5.21 -0.60
C ARG A 361 -2.41 -5.55 0.54
N GLY A 362 -2.58 -4.93 1.71
CA GLY A 362 -1.88 -5.34 2.92
C GLY A 362 -2.12 -6.84 3.19
N THR A 363 -1.06 -7.63 3.44
CA THR A 363 -1.18 -9.10 3.56
C THR A 363 -2.28 -9.54 4.53
N GLN A 364 -2.48 -8.82 5.63
CA GLN A 364 -3.51 -9.10 6.63
C GLN A 364 -4.96 -8.92 6.15
N LEU A 365 -5.18 -8.17 5.07
CA LEU A 365 -6.49 -7.97 4.43
C LEU A 365 -6.80 -9.09 3.42
N LEU A 366 -5.76 -9.73 2.90
CA LEU A 366 -5.87 -10.74 1.84
C LEU A 366 -6.17 -12.12 2.43
N ASN A 367 -7.45 -12.38 2.69
CA ASN A 367 -7.90 -13.71 3.09
C ASN A 367 -7.90 -14.70 1.91
N LYS A 368 -8.02 -16.00 2.21
CA LYS A 368 -8.07 -17.07 1.18
C LYS A 368 -9.33 -17.06 0.31
N ASP A 369 -10.31 -16.22 0.58
CA ASP A 369 -11.54 -16.14 -0.20
C ASP A 369 -11.65 -14.77 -0.90
N HIS A 370 -10.55 -14.01 -0.93
CA HIS A 370 -10.51 -12.64 -1.45
C HIS A 370 -10.77 -12.64 -2.96
N GLN A 371 -11.65 -11.75 -3.42
CA GLN A 371 -12.10 -11.71 -4.80
C GLN A 371 -10.93 -11.51 -5.78
N MET A 372 -9.98 -10.64 -5.44
CA MET A 372 -8.74 -10.45 -6.23
C MET A 372 -8.00 -11.76 -6.50
N LEU A 373 -7.87 -12.65 -5.52
CA LEU A 373 -7.17 -13.92 -5.71
C LEU A 373 -7.94 -14.85 -6.64
N ALA A 374 -9.28 -14.88 -6.55
CA ALA A 374 -10.11 -15.63 -7.49
C ALA A 374 -10.02 -15.07 -8.92
N THR A 375 -9.96 -13.73 -9.07
CA THR A 375 -9.79 -13.08 -10.37
C THR A 375 -8.43 -13.38 -11.00
N LEU A 376 -7.35 -13.38 -10.19
CA LEU A 376 -6.01 -13.75 -10.63
C LEU A 376 -5.95 -15.23 -11.06
N GLU A 377 -6.51 -16.13 -10.25
CA GLU A 377 -6.61 -17.56 -10.55
C GLU A 377 -7.37 -17.80 -11.86
N HIS A 378 -8.57 -17.22 -12.02
CA HIS A 378 -9.38 -17.39 -13.22
C HIS A 378 -8.71 -16.82 -14.48
N THR A 379 -7.96 -15.72 -14.33
CA THR A 379 -7.17 -15.16 -15.44
C THR A 379 -6.03 -16.09 -15.83
N MET A 380 -5.32 -16.65 -14.84
CA MET A 380 -4.28 -17.64 -15.09
C MET A 380 -4.86 -18.88 -15.76
N GLU A 381 -6.04 -19.38 -15.34
CA GLU A 381 -6.72 -20.54 -15.94
C GLU A 381 -7.06 -20.33 -17.42
N ARG A 382 -7.34 -19.08 -17.81
CA ARG A 382 -7.64 -18.74 -19.20
C ARG A 382 -6.44 -18.94 -20.12
N TYR A 383 -5.22 -18.74 -19.63
CA TYR A 383 -4.00 -18.73 -20.45
C TYR A 383 -3.06 -19.90 -20.16
N LEU A 384 -3.10 -20.46 -18.95
CA LEU A 384 -2.18 -21.46 -18.44
C LEU A 384 -2.89 -22.79 -18.18
N LYS A 385 -2.10 -23.85 -18.01
CA LYS A 385 -2.57 -25.18 -17.61
C LYS A 385 -2.15 -25.48 -16.18
N ASP A 386 -2.84 -26.44 -15.56
CA ASP A 386 -2.60 -26.91 -14.19
C ASP A 386 -2.51 -25.76 -13.17
N VAL A 387 -3.43 -24.81 -13.29
CA VAL A 387 -3.51 -23.71 -12.32
C VAL A 387 -3.95 -24.26 -10.98
N ARG A 388 -3.17 -23.94 -9.94
CA ARG A 388 -3.41 -24.42 -8.58
C ARG A 388 -3.22 -23.27 -7.61
N ARG A 389 -4.22 -23.12 -6.75
CA ARG A 389 -4.16 -22.28 -5.57
C ARG A 389 -3.72 -23.11 -4.36
N THR A 390 -2.62 -22.73 -3.73
CA THR A 390 -2.14 -23.37 -2.50
C THR A 390 -2.19 -22.38 -1.35
N THR A 391 -2.87 -22.75 -0.28
CA THR A 391 -2.98 -21.91 0.90
C THR A 391 -2.18 -22.51 2.04
N VAL A 392 -1.21 -21.74 2.51
CA VAL A 392 -0.30 -22.12 3.58
C VAL A 392 -0.71 -21.42 4.86
N LYS A 393 -0.74 -22.20 5.94
CA LYS A 393 -0.88 -21.68 7.30
C LYS A 393 0.51 -21.59 7.94
N PRO A 394 0.84 -20.47 8.62
CA PRO A 394 2.05 -20.38 9.42
C PRO A 394 2.04 -21.45 10.53
N ASP A 395 3.23 -21.84 11.00
CA ASP A 395 3.34 -22.73 12.14
C ASP A 395 2.77 -22.03 13.39
N LYS A 396 1.91 -22.75 14.13
CA LYS A 396 1.27 -22.24 15.34
C LYS A 396 2.22 -22.14 16.53
N ARG A 397 3.30 -22.93 16.55
CA ARG A 397 4.21 -23.02 17.70
C ARG A 397 5.29 -21.96 17.69
N ASP A 398 5.76 -21.60 16.50
CA ASP A 398 6.82 -20.61 16.30
C ASP A 398 6.60 -19.84 14.99
N PRO A 399 5.63 -18.90 14.97
CA PRO A 399 5.37 -18.11 13.78
C PRO A 399 6.47 -17.06 13.60
N GLU A 400 7.10 -17.02 12.42
CA GLU A 400 8.11 -16.00 12.08
C GLU A 400 7.57 -14.56 12.13
N PHE A 401 6.26 -14.40 11.98
CA PHE A 401 5.54 -13.12 12.04
C PHE A 401 4.12 -13.36 12.53
N MET A 402 3.55 -12.37 13.19
CA MET A 402 2.19 -12.41 13.74
C MET A 402 1.47 -11.14 13.35
N PHE A 403 0.31 -11.30 12.71
CA PHE A 403 -0.56 -10.17 12.40
C PHE A 403 -1.47 -9.85 13.57
N TYR A 404 -1.93 -8.60 13.61
CA TYR A 404 -2.90 -8.12 14.58
C TYR A 404 -4.17 -7.69 13.86
N SER A 405 -5.32 -7.87 14.52
CA SER A 405 -6.60 -7.37 14.04
C SER A 405 -6.72 -5.85 14.21
N GLY A 406 -7.68 -5.26 13.49
CA GLY A 406 -7.93 -3.82 13.55
C GLY A 406 -7.10 -3.04 12.54
N ALA A 407 -7.15 -3.45 11.26
CA ALA A 407 -6.55 -2.69 10.17
C ALA A 407 -7.36 -1.43 9.83
N GLU A 408 -8.68 -1.50 10.03
CA GLU A 408 -9.64 -0.44 9.72
C GLU A 408 -10.52 -0.19 10.94
N PHE A 409 -10.78 1.10 11.20
CA PHE A 409 -11.62 1.55 12.29
C PHE A 409 -12.50 2.71 11.86
N SER A 410 -13.68 2.83 12.45
CA SER A 410 -14.53 4.00 12.29
C SER A 410 -14.31 4.98 13.44
N MET A 411 -13.88 6.20 13.11
CA MET A 411 -13.70 7.28 14.08
C MET A 411 -14.87 8.25 14.03
N HIS A 412 -15.40 8.61 15.19
CA HIS A 412 -16.45 9.61 15.34
C HIS A 412 -15.90 10.83 16.09
N ALA A 413 -16.08 12.01 15.51
CA ALA A 413 -15.75 13.29 16.14
C ALA A 413 -17.01 13.87 16.80
N TYR A 414 -16.98 14.05 18.12
CA TYR A 414 -18.05 14.72 18.85
C TYR A 414 -17.60 16.11 19.30
N SER A 415 -18.41 17.12 19.04
CA SER A 415 -18.22 18.44 19.64
C SER A 415 -18.65 18.40 21.10
N VAL A 416 -17.72 18.72 21.99
CA VAL A 416 -17.88 18.74 23.44
C VAL A 416 -17.83 20.19 23.91
N LYS A 417 -18.75 20.53 24.82
CA LYS A 417 -18.79 21.85 25.44
C LYS A 417 -17.63 22.04 26.41
N PRO A 418 -16.95 23.20 26.43
CA PRO A 418 -15.88 23.48 27.39
C PRO A 418 -16.37 23.43 28.84
N ALA A 419 -15.53 22.96 29.77
CA ALA A 419 -15.86 22.94 31.20
C ALA A 419 -16.14 24.35 31.78
N ILE A 420 -15.58 25.40 31.18
CA ILE A 420 -15.80 26.80 31.58
C ILE A 420 -17.25 27.23 31.27
N PHE A 421 -17.91 26.62 30.29
CA PHE A 421 -19.30 26.90 29.97
C PHE A 421 -20.22 26.68 31.16
N ASP A 422 -20.03 25.58 31.90
CA ASP A 422 -20.84 25.27 33.08
C ASP A 422 -20.59 26.26 34.22
N LEU A 423 -19.36 26.76 34.37
CA LEU A 423 -19.03 27.80 35.37
C LEU A 423 -19.73 29.12 35.04
N ILE A 424 -19.75 29.53 33.77
CA ILE A 424 -20.44 30.76 33.34
C ILE A 424 -21.95 30.58 33.46
N LEU A 425 -22.48 29.41 33.12
CA LEU A 425 -23.89 29.10 33.32
C LEU A 425 -24.25 29.19 34.80
N ALA A 426 -23.42 28.64 35.70
CA ALA A 426 -23.62 28.75 37.14
C ALA A 426 -23.58 30.21 37.63
N LEU A 427 -22.63 31.02 37.16
CA LEU A 427 -22.56 32.45 37.46
C LEU A 427 -23.79 33.20 36.93
N GLY A 428 -24.26 32.87 35.72
CA GLY A 428 -25.47 33.43 35.14
C GLY A 428 -26.72 33.09 35.94
N ILE A 429 -26.85 31.83 36.38
CA ILE A 429 -27.95 31.39 37.26
C ILE A 429 -27.87 32.12 38.61
N ALA A 430 -26.68 32.24 39.21
CA ALA A 430 -26.50 32.94 40.48
C ALA A 430 -26.86 34.44 40.36
N ALA A 431 -26.42 35.10 39.29
CA ALA A 431 -26.75 36.50 39.02
C ALA A 431 -28.26 36.69 38.79
N TYR A 432 -28.90 35.78 38.06
CA TYR A 432 -30.35 35.79 37.84
C TYR A 432 -31.14 35.66 39.15
N LEU A 433 -30.75 34.70 40.00
CA LEU A 433 -31.38 34.50 41.31
C LEU A 433 -31.15 35.70 42.23
N ALA A 434 -29.95 36.28 42.23
CA ALA A 434 -29.64 37.49 42.98
C ALA A 434 -30.49 38.69 42.52
N LEU A 435 -30.67 38.86 41.21
CA LEU A 435 -31.52 39.90 40.65
C LEU A 435 -32.99 39.72 41.03
N LEU A 436 -33.51 38.49 40.95
CA LEU A 436 -34.87 38.18 41.41
C LEU A 436 -35.05 38.45 42.91
N TYR A 437 -34.08 38.05 43.73
CA TYR A 437 -34.09 38.30 45.16
C TYR A 437 -34.11 39.82 45.46
N LEU A 438 -33.24 40.59 44.79
CA LEU A 438 -33.20 42.05 44.92
C LEU A 438 -34.48 42.72 44.43
N LEU A 439 -35.09 42.25 43.34
CA LEU A 439 -36.38 42.74 42.85
C LEU A 439 -37.51 42.42 43.82
N GLY A 440 -37.51 41.24 44.45
CA GLY A 440 -38.47 40.86 45.48
C GLY A 440 -38.32 41.68 46.76
N GLN A 441 -37.10 41.86 47.24
CA GLN A 441 -36.83 42.64 48.46
C GLN A 441 -37.12 44.14 48.27
N ASN A 442 -36.81 44.68 47.09
CA ASN A 442 -37.09 46.07 46.74
C ASN A 442 -38.44 46.26 46.03
N PHE A 443 -39.31 45.25 46.04
CA PHE A 443 -40.62 45.30 45.37
C PHE A 443 -41.47 46.52 45.77
N PRO A 444 -41.52 46.96 47.05
CA PRO A 444 -42.24 48.19 47.42
C PRO A 444 -41.66 49.43 46.72
N THR A 445 -40.34 49.56 46.67
CA THR A 445 -39.63 50.70 46.06
C THR A 445 -39.78 50.71 44.55
N VAL A 446 -39.65 49.54 43.92
CA VAL A 446 -39.88 49.31 42.48
C VAL A 446 -41.34 49.59 42.12
N TYR A 447 -42.30 49.11 42.92
CA TYR A 447 -43.73 49.38 42.75
C TYR A 447 -44.05 50.87 42.88
N THR A 448 -43.42 51.58 43.82
CA THR A 448 -43.62 53.03 44.00
C THR A 448 -43.00 53.83 42.85
N GLY A 449 -41.85 53.38 42.32
CA GLY A 449 -41.19 53.95 41.14
C GLY A 449 -42.02 53.76 39.86
N LEU A 450 -42.54 52.55 39.62
CA LEU A 450 -43.48 52.26 38.53
C LEU A 450 -44.78 53.07 38.65
N LYS A 451 -45.31 53.21 39.87
CA LYS A 451 -46.51 54.02 40.14
C LYS A 451 -46.27 55.52 39.93
N ARG A 452 -45.03 56.02 40.07
CA ARG A 452 -44.64 57.40 39.70
C ARG A 452 -44.47 57.58 38.20
N LEU A 453 -44.04 56.55 37.48
CA LEU A 453 -43.91 56.56 36.01
C LEU A 453 -45.26 56.43 35.29
N VAL A 454 -46.22 55.72 35.88
CA VAL A 454 -47.58 55.49 35.32
C VAL A 454 -48.64 56.41 35.95
N GLY A 455 -48.32 57.07 37.07
CA GLY A 455 -49.23 57.98 37.76
C GLY A 455 -49.49 59.29 36.97
N PRO A 456 -50.72 59.83 36.99
CA PRO A 456 -51.10 60.97 36.17
C PRO A 456 -50.29 62.22 36.58
N LYS A 457 -49.73 62.94 35.58
CA LYS A 457 -49.11 64.26 35.78
C LYS A 457 -50.13 65.19 36.46
N PRO A 458 -49.78 65.87 37.56
CA PRO A 458 -50.73 66.77 38.23
C PRO A 458 -51.02 67.97 37.31
N MET A 459 -52.32 68.20 37.04
CA MET A 459 -52.79 69.41 36.37
C MET A 459 -52.48 70.63 37.23
N ALA A 460 -51.87 71.65 36.61
CA ALA A 460 -51.65 72.96 37.22
C ALA A 460 -53.01 73.61 37.49
N VAL A 461 -53.30 73.88 38.78
CA VAL A 461 -54.49 74.65 39.17
C VAL A 461 -54.12 76.14 39.16
N GLU A 462 -54.65 76.84 38.18
CA GLU A 462 -54.68 78.29 38.03
C GLU A 462 -55.51 78.89 39.18
N LYS A 463 -54.87 79.65 40.08
CA LYS A 463 -55.57 80.41 41.13
C LYS A 463 -56.18 81.67 40.53
N ARG A 464 -57.51 81.70 40.40
CA ARG A 464 -58.30 82.94 40.29
C ARG A 464 -58.69 83.43 41.68
N GLN A 465 -58.06 84.52 42.10
CA GLN A 465 -58.64 85.79 42.61
C GLN A 465 -57.60 86.52 43.45
#